data_AF-A0A7W4ZYU3-F1
#
_entry.id   AF-A0A7W4ZYU3-F1
#
_cell.length_a   1.000
_cell.length_b   1.000
_cell.length_c   1.000
_cell.angle_alpha   90.00
_cell.angle_beta   90.00
_cell.angle_gamma   90.00
#
_symmetry.space_group_name_H-M   'P 1'
#
loop_
_entity.id
_entity.type
_entity.pdbx_description
1 polymer ?
#
loop_
_entity_poly.entity_id
_entity_poly.type
_entity_poly.pdbx_seq_one_letter_code
_entity_poly.pdbx_strand_id
1 'polypeptide(L)'
;MGPALDVPAGLADLGVAEDLHDRGEIQAQIVQDRAGGVREISYFLCHTAPGATLAALVTAAGQRWMVEESFQAAKGQVGLDEHEVRKWCSWYRHTTVCMFAMAFMVAVRSRLILCQPPTPGPTVNEIRRLYDRIVLAPARAARTWLAIHWHRWRTRHQIMARTSHYRARAARTHSP
;
A
#
# COMPACT_ATOMS: atom_id res chain seq x y z
N MET A 1 -17.74 -9.88 21.57
CA MET A 1 -17.58 -11.22 20.96
C MET A 1 -16.80 -11.03 19.66
N GLY A 2 -15.49 -10.77 19.77
CA GLY A 2 -14.62 -10.54 18.61
C GLY A 2 -14.11 -11.89 18.07
N PRO A 3 -13.78 -12.00 16.78
CA PRO A 3 -13.38 -13.26 16.21
C PRO A 3 -12.03 -13.66 16.81
N ALA A 4 -11.93 -14.93 17.20
CA ALA A 4 -10.68 -15.57 17.53
C ALA A 4 -9.74 -15.41 16.33
N LEU A 5 -8.75 -14.53 16.46
CA LEU A 5 -7.55 -14.60 15.64
C LEU A 5 -6.90 -15.93 16.00
N ASP A 6 -6.98 -16.89 15.09
CA ASP A 6 -6.28 -18.16 15.19
C ASP A 6 -4.81 -17.88 15.49
N VAL A 7 -4.45 -18.11 16.76
CA VAL A 7 -3.06 -18.21 17.18
C VAL A 7 -2.54 -19.46 16.46
N PRO A 8 -1.48 -19.35 15.63
CA PRO A 8 -0.97 -20.50 14.90
C PRO A 8 -0.62 -21.63 15.89
N ALA A 9 -1.02 -22.86 15.55
CA ALA A 9 -0.95 -24.06 16.38
C ALA A 9 0.44 -24.46 16.92
N GLY A 10 1.50 -23.68 16.63
CA GLY A 10 2.86 -23.88 17.12
C GLY A 10 3.19 -23.15 18.43
N LEU A 11 2.22 -22.54 19.12
CA LEU A 11 2.44 -21.71 20.32
C LEU A 11 2.36 -22.49 21.65
N ALA A 12 2.19 -23.81 21.62
CA ALA A 12 1.86 -24.62 22.79
C ALA A 12 3.04 -25.03 23.69
N ASP A 13 4.29 -24.93 23.22
CA ASP A 13 5.48 -25.37 23.98
C ASP A 13 6.54 -24.26 24.04
N LEU A 14 6.34 -23.32 24.98
CA LEU A 14 7.28 -22.24 25.28
C LEU A 14 7.86 -22.45 26.68
N GLY A 15 9.12 -22.90 26.75
CA GLY A 15 9.92 -22.97 27.99
C GLY A 15 10.73 -21.69 28.21
N VAL A 16 10.79 -21.23 29.47
CA VAL A 16 11.42 -19.98 29.91
C VAL A 16 12.80 -20.28 30.52
N ALA A 17 13.83 -19.48 30.19
CA ALA A 17 15.04 -19.36 31.00
C ALA A 17 15.20 -17.92 31.53
N GLU A 18 15.28 -17.86 32.86
CA GLU A 18 15.75 -16.81 33.79
C GLU A 18 15.41 -15.33 33.55
N ASP A 19 14.68 -14.78 34.53
CA ASP A 19 14.50 -13.35 34.80
C ASP A 19 15.82 -12.72 35.29
N LEU A 20 16.48 -11.91 34.44
CA LEU A 20 17.56 -11.02 34.88
C LEU A 20 16.99 -9.64 35.26
N HIS A 21 16.53 -9.49 36.50
CA HIS A 21 15.83 -8.30 37.01
C HIS A 21 16.78 -7.19 37.50
N ASP A 22 17.65 -6.64 36.65
CA ASP A 22 18.61 -5.61 37.15
C ASP A 22 18.38 -4.18 36.66
N ARG A 23 17.50 -3.89 35.68
CA ARG A 23 17.27 -2.49 35.19
C ARG A 23 15.86 -2.14 34.68
N GLY A 24 14.82 -2.90 35.05
CA GLY A 24 13.47 -2.69 34.49
C GLY A 24 13.33 -3.11 33.01
N GLU A 25 14.32 -3.85 32.51
CA GLU A 25 14.27 -4.53 31.21
C GLU A 25 13.88 -5.99 31.44
N ILE A 26 12.82 -6.45 30.78
CA ILE A 26 12.44 -7.87 30.81
C ILE A 26 13.09 -8.52 29.59
N GLN A 27 14.07 -9.38 29.83
CA GLN A 27 14.59 -10.28 28.80
C GLN A 27 13.66 -11.50 28.74
N ALA A 28 12.83 -11.58 27.70
CA ALA A 28 11.92 -12.70 27.52
C ALA A 28 12.48 -13.65 26.45
N GLN A 29 12.68 -14.92 26.81
CA GLN A 29 13.06 -15.97 25.87
C GLN A 29 11.81 -16.55 25.20
N ILE A 30 11.78 -16.60 23.87
CA ILE A 30 10.67 -17.20 23.11
C ILE A 30 11.25 -18.32 22.22
N VAL A 31 11.00 -19.57 22.61
CA VAL A 31 11.41 -20.76 21.84
C VAL A 31 10.36 -21.07 20.78
N GLN A 32 10.73 -21.07 19.49
CA GLN A 32 9.85 -21.56 18.42
C GLN A 32 10.34 -22.93 17.94
N ASP A 33 9.45 -23.92 17.91
CA ASP A 33 9.74 -25.23 17.32
C ASP A 33 9.37 -25.23 15.83
N ARG A 34 10.29 -25.62 14.96
CA ARG A 34 10.07 -25.70 13.51
C ARG A 34 9.80 -27.15 13.13
N ALA A 35 8.76 -27.39 12.32
CA ALA A 35 8.45 -28.72 11.81
C ALA A 35 9.68 -29.30 11.06
N GLY A 36 10.36 -30.27 11.67
CA GLY A 36 11.65 -30.79 11.21
C GLY A 36 12.63 -31.21 12.32
N GLY A 37 12.30 -30.96 13.60
CA GLY A 37 13.10 -31.44 14.75
C GLY A 37 14.34 -30.60 15.05
N VAL A 38 14.57 -29.51 14.31
CA VAL A 38 15.60 -28.51 14.61
C VAL A 38 14.95 -27.40 15.43
N ARG A 39 15.24 -27.39 16.73
CA ARG A 39 14.77 -26.35 17.65
C ARG A 39 15.56 -25.06 17.42
N GLU A 40 14.92 -24.05 16.84
CA GLU A 40 15.51 -22.75 16.56
C GLU A 40 15.12 -21.77 17.69
N ILE A 41 16.08 -21.45 18.56
CA ILE A 41 15.83 -20.56 19.71
C ILE A 41 16.02 -19.11 19.25
N SER A 42 14.97 -18.28 19.39
CA SER A 42 15.03 -16.85 19.10
C SER A 42 15.01 -16.04 20.41
N TYR A 43 15.95 -15.12 20.55
CA TYR A 43 16.03 -14.23 21.72
C TYR A 43 15.42 -12.88 21.39
N PHE A 44 14.53 -12.38 22.26
CA PHE A 44 13.89 -11.07 22.10
C PHE A 44 14.23 -10.18 23.30
N LEU A 45 14.76 -8.99 23.01
CA LEU A 45 14.91 -7.93 24.00
C LEU A 45 13.63 -7.10 24.02
N CYS A 46 12.93 -7.09 25.16
CA CYS A 46 11.67 -6.37 25.30
C CYS A 46 11.81 -5.22 26.31
N HIS A 47 11.61 -3.98 25.84
CA HIS A 47 11.47 -2.83 26.72
C HIS A 47 9.99 -2.60 27.02
N THR A 48 9.59 -2.76 28.27
CA THR A 48 8.17 -2.76 28.66
C THR A 48 7.97 -2.11 30.03
N ALA A 49 6.81 -1.47 30.22
CA ALA A 49 6.40 -0.98 31.53
C ALA A 49 6.28 -2.13 32.56
N PRO A 50 6.47 -1.84 33.86
CA PRO A 50 6.26 -2.83 34.92
C PRO A 50 4.84 -3.40 34.86
N GLY A 51 4.71 -4.72 34.83
CA GLY A 51 3.42 -5.42 34.83
C GLY A 51 2.91 -5.93 33.47
N ALA A 52 3.69 -5.80 32.39
CA ALA A 52 3.33 -6.48 31.15
C ALA A 52 3.46 -8.00 31.29
N THR A 53 2.47 -8.71 30.75
CA THR A 53 2.44 -10.17 30.81
C THR A 53 3.30 -10.79 29.70
N LEU A 54 3.89 -11.95 29.97
CA LEU A 54 4.61 -12.72 28.95
C LEU A 54 3.74 -12.98 27.72
N ALA A 55 2.44 -13.26 27.91
CA ALA A 55 1.49 -13.45 26.82
C ALA A 55 1.38 -12.20 25.92
N ALA A 56 1.43 -10.98 26.49
CA ALA A 56 1.44 -9.75 25.72
C ALA A 56 2.74 -9.59 24.93
N LEU A 57 3.88 -9.94 25.51
CA LEU A 57 5.19 -9.91 24.84
C LEU A 57 5.26 -10.91 23.69
N VAL A 58 4.79 -12.15 23.89
CA VAL A 58 4.72 -13.18 22.85
C VAL A 58 3.76 -12.76 21.74
N THR A 59 2.61 -12.20 22.09
CA THR A 59 1.65 -11.69 21.10
C THR A 59 2.31 -10.60 20.26
N ALA A 60 2.98 -9.63 20.88
CA ALA A 60 3.67 -8.55 20.20
C ALA A 60 4.80 -9.06 19.29
N ALA A 61 5.60 -10.03 19.75
CA ALA A 61 6.62 -10.67 18.94
C ALA A 61 6.01 -11.40 17.72
N GLY A 62 4.87 -12.06 17.92
CA GLY A 62 4.11 -12.72 16.84
C GLY A 62 3.53 -11.74 15.80
N GLN A 63 3.24 -10.48 16.18
CA GLN A 63 2.75 -9.48 15.22
C GLN A 63 3.79 -9.12 14.15
N ARG A 64 5.09 -9.38 14.39
CA ARG A 64 6.16 -9.06 13.43
C ARG A 64 5.89 -9.67 12.04
N TRP A 65 5.37 -10.89 12.01
CA TRP A 65 5.03 -11.54 10.74
C TRP A 65 3.94 -10.79 9.98
N MET A 66 2.89 -10.35 10.67
CA MET A 66 1.81 -9.58 10.04
C MET A 66 2.28 -8.24 9.50
N VAL A 67 3.28 -7.62 10.15
CA VAL A 67 3.92 -6.40 9.64
C VAL A 67 4.64 -6.68 8.32
N GLU A 68 5.43 -7.76 8.26
CA GLU A 68 6.12 -8.15 7.01
C GLU A 68 5.11 -8.46 5.90
N GLU A 69 4.07 -9.22 6.20
CA GLU A 69 3.00 -9.53 5.23
C GLU A 69 2.30 -8.26 4.73
N SER A 70 2.09 -7.27 5.62
CA SER A 70 1.55 -5.96 5.25
C SER A 70 2.50 -5.17 4.34
N PHE A 71 3.81 -5.22 4.59
CA PHE A 71 4.82 -4.61 3.71
C PHE A 71 4.88 -5.29 2.35
N GLN A 72 4.82 -6.62 2.30
CA GLN A 72 4.77 -7.38 1.05
C GLN A 72 3.49 -7.06 0.25
N ALA A 73 2.35 -6.95 0.93
CA ALA A 73 1.11 -6.50 0.31
C ALA A 73 1.23 -5.07 -0.22
N ALA A 74 1.86 -4.15 0.53
CA ALA A 74 2.06 -2.78 0.08
C ALA A 74 2.95 -2.70 -1.18
N LYS A 75 4.02 -3.50 -1.27
CA LYS A 75 4.83 -3.61 -2.49
C LYS A 75 3.96 -4.02 -3.68
N GLY A 76 3.22 -5.13 -3.54
CA GLY A 76 2.40 -5.66 -4.63
C GLY A 76 1.13 -4.86 -4.99
N GLN A 77 0.60 -4.03 -4.09
CA GLN A 77 -0.65 -3.30 -4.32
C GLN A 77 -0.47 -1.81 -4.58
N VAL A 78 0.52 -1.15 -3.97
CA VAL A 78 0.75 0.30 -4.11
C VAL A 78 2.11 0.66 -4.69
N GLY A 79 2.95 -0.33 -5.05
CA GLY A 79 4.26 -0.08 -5.63
C GLY A 79 5.23 0.56 -4.63
N LEU A 80 5.19 0.12 -3.37
CA LEU A 80 6.04 0.67 -2.30
C LEU A 80 7.54 0.57 -2.64
N ASP A 81 7.94 -0.45 -3.39
CA ASP A 81 9.30 -0.70 -3.87
C ASP A 81 9.56 -0.22 -5.30
N GLU A 82 8.54 0.21 -6.06
CA GLU A 82 8.63 0.68 -7.46
C GLU A 82 9.16 2.11 -7.60
N HIS A 83 10.15 2.47 -6.81
CA HIS A 83 10.72 3.81 -6.76
C HIS A 83 12.17 3.81 -7.26
N GLU A 84 12.44 4.60 -8.29
CA GLU A 84 13.78 4.74 -8.85
C GLU A 84 14.57 5.79 -8.04
N VAL A 85 15.33 5.36 -7.02
CA VAL A 85 15.97 6.28 -6.06
C VAL A 85 17.20 6.98 -6.64
N ARG A 86 17.24 8.31 -6.52
CA ARG A 86 18.51 9.07 -6.39
C ARG A 86 18.48 10.21 -5.34
N LYS A 87 17.32 10.54 -4.75
CA LYS A 87 17.16 11.69 -3.83
C LYS A 87 16.23 11.37 -2.65
N TRP A 88 16.63 11.79 -1.44
CA TRP A 88 15.88 11.59 -0.18
C TRP A 88 14.44 12.10 -0.23
N CYS A 89 14.22 13.34 -0.67
CA CYS A 89 12.87 13.93 -0.69
C CYS A 89 11.91 13.18 -1.61
N SER A 90 12.42 12.61 -2.70
CA SER A 90 11.61 11.82 -3.64
C SER A 90 11.17 10.51 -3.00
N TRP A 91 12.12 9.81 -2.36
CA TRP A 91 11.86 8.60 -1.59
C TRP A 91 10.79 8.83 -0.51
N TYR A 92 10.98 9.87 0.33
CA TYR A 92 10.07 10.14 1.44
C TYR A 92 8.64 10.42 0.97
N ARG A 93 8.47 11.24 -0.08
CA ARG A 93 7.16 11.54 -0.64
C ARG A 93 6.49 10.29 -1.21
N HIS A 94 7.24 9.48 -1.96
CA HIS A 94 6.73 8.23 -2.54
C HIS A 94 6.26 7.26 -1.45
N THR A 95 7.11 7.00 -0.45
CA THR A 95 6.79 6.13 0.68
C THR A 95 5.55 6.62 1.44
N THR A 96 5.45 7.94 1.69
CA THR A 96 4.29 8.53 2.38
C THR A 96 3.00 8.31 1.60
N VAL A 97 3.01 8.55 0.28
CA VAL A 97 1.83 8.35 -0.57
C VAL A 97 1.45 6.87 -0.63
N CYS A 98 2.42 5.95 -0.73
CA CYS A 98 2.18 4.52 -0.73
C CYS A 98 1.55 4.05 0.59
N MET A 99 2.11 4.47 1.74
CA MET A 99 1.55 4.16 3.06
C MET A 99 0.14 4.71 3.22
N PHE A 100 -0.12 5.94 2.76
CA PHE A 100 -1.45 6.54 2.78
C PHE A 100 -2.45 5.77 1.91
N ALA A 101 -2.06 5.39 0.68
CA ALA A 101 -2.91 4.61 -0.22
C ALA A 101 -3.24 3.22 0.36
N MET A 102 -2.27 2.55 0.99
CA MET A 102 -2.49 1.28 1.66
C MET A 102 -3.44 1.42 2.86
N ALA A 103 -3.25 2.45 3.69
CA ALA A 103 -4.14 2.74 4.81
C ALA A 103 -5.59 3.02 4.34
N PHE A 104 -5.75 3.77 3.23
CA PHE A 104 -7.05 3.99 2.61
C PHE A 104 -7.71 2.68 2.17
N MET A 105 -6.98 1.79 1.48
CA MET A 105 -7.54 0.50 1.05
C MET A 105 -7.95 -0.39 2.24
N VAL A 106 -7.15 -0.42 3.30
CA VAL A 106 -7.49 -1.17 4.54
C VAL A 106 -8.72 -0.57 5.21
N ALA A 107 -8.85 0.76 5.28
CA ALA A 107 -10.03 1.43 5.83
C ALA A 107 -11.29 1.20 5.00
N VAL A 108 -11.17 1.12 3.68
CA VAL A 108 -12.29 0.74 2.79
C VAL A 108 -12.66 -0.72 3.02
N ARG A 109 -11.68 -1.63 3.08
CA ARG A 109 -11.90 -3.05 3.34
C ARG A 109 -12.62 -3.29 4.67
N SER A 110 -12.17 -2.63 5.74
CA SER A 110 -12.76 -2.81 7.07
C SER A 110 -14.24 -2.39 7.09
N ARG A 111 -14.58 -1.28 6.42
CA ARG A 111 -15.98 -0.84 6.26
C ARG A 111 -16.81 -1.85 5.45
N LEU A 112 -16.25 -2.43 4.38
CA LEU A 112 -16.95 -3.41 3.55
C LEU A 112 -17.21 -4.73 4.30
N ILE A 113 -16.25 -5.20 5.09
CA ILE A 113 -16.41 -6.42 5.92
C ILE A 113 -17.52 -6.22 6.95
N LEU A 114 -17.61 -5.04 7.57
CA LEU A 114 -18.65 -4.72 8.55
C LEU A 114 -20.07 -4.66 7.94
N CYS A 115 -20.19 -4.55 6.60
CA CYS A 115 -21.46 -4.46 5.90
C CYS A 115 -21.90 -5.77 5.21
N GLN A 116 -21.16 -6.88 5.37
CA GLN A 116 -21.40 -8.13 4.61
C GLN A 116 -21.87 -9.32 5.48
N PRO A 117 -22.70 -10.24 4.92
CA PRO A 117 -23.05 -11.54 5.52
C PRO A 117 -21.83 -12.51 5.49
N PRO A 118 -21.88 -13.78 5.97
CA PRO A 118 -20.69 -14.59 6.29
C PRO A 118 -19.96 -15.18 5.07
N THR A 119 -19.73 -14.37 4.05
CA THR A 119 -18.83 -14.65 2.94
C THR A 119 -17.47 -14.01 3.20
N PRO A 120 -16.36 -14.61 2.74
CA PRO A 120 -15.06 -13.97 2.85
C PRO A 120 -15.08 -12.61 2.13
N GLY A 121 -14.83 -11.54 2.90
CA GLY A 121 -14.87 -10.18 2.39
C GLY A 121 -13.80 -9.87 1.34
N PRO A 122 -13.98 -8.79 0.55
CA PRO A 122 -13.18 -8.51 -0.65
C PRO A 122 -11.70 -8.34 -0.34
N THR A 123 -10.85 -8.91 -1.19
CA THR A 123 -9.38 -8.79 -1.07
C THR A 123 -8.91 -7.35 -1.31
N VAL A 124 -7.76 -6.96 -0.75
CA VAL A 124 -7.18 -5.62 -1.02
C VAL A 124 -6.96 -5.41 -2.53
N ASN A 125 -6.57 -6.46 -3.26
CA ASN A 125 -6.40 -6.43 -4.71
C ASN A 125 -7.74 -6.20 -5.45
N GLU A 126 -8.83 -6.74 -4.95
CA GLU A 126 -10.16 -6.51 -5.51
C GLU A 126 -10.60 -5.06 -5.31
N ILE A 127 -10.39 -4.51 -4.11
CA ILE A 127 -10.68 -3.10 -3.81
C ILE A 127 -9.85 -2.19 -4.72
N ARG A 128 -8.55 -2.48 -4.90
CA ARG A 128 -7.69 -1.75 -5.83
C ARG A 128 -8.24 -1.79 -7.25
N ARG A 129 -8.63 -2.96 -7.76
CA ARG A 129 -9.22 -3.11 -9.11
C ARG A 129 -10.52 -2.34 -9.26
N LEU A 130 -11.38 -2.35 -8.24
CA LEU A 130 -12.62 -1.57 -8.23
C LEU A 130 -12.33 -0.07 -8.26
N TYR A 131 -11.39 0.40 -7.43
CA TYR A 131 -10.96 1.80 -7.42
C TYR A 131 -10.37 2.23 -8.77
N ASP A 132 -9.48 1.42 -9.37
CA ASP A 132 -8.91 1.67 -10.69
C ASP A 132 -10.01 1.81 -11.75
N ARG A 133 -11.02 0.94 -11.72
CA ARG A 133 -12.09 0.90 -12.71
C ARG A 133 -13.11 2.03 -12.52
N ILE A 134 -13.47 2.34 -11.28
CA ILE A 134 -14.53 3.31 -10.97
C ILE A 134 -13.99 4.74 -10.98
N VAL A 135 -12.77 4.97 -10.50
CA VAL A 135 -12.23 6.32 -10.27
C VAL A 135 -11.16 6.67 -11.29
N LEU A 136 -10.11 5.85 -11.43
CA LEU A 136 -8.94 6.23 -12.22
C LEU A 136 -9.14 6.06 -13.73
N ALA A 137 -9.83 5.01 -14.18
CA ALA A 137 -10.12 4.77 -15.59
C ALA A 137 -10.90 5.91 -16.25
N PRO A 138 -12.03 6.40 -15.71
CA PRO A 138 -12.75 7.52 -16.31
C PRO A 138 -11.94 8.83 -16.26
N ALA A 139 -11.17 9.07 -15.19
CA ALA A 139 -10.29 10.24 -15.10
C ALA A 139 -9.21 10.24 -16.19
N ARG A 140 -8.58 9.07 -16.44
CA ARG A 140 -7.61 8.90 -17.54
C ARG A 140 -8.29 9.08 -18.90
N ALA A 141 -9.48 8.52 -19.10
CA ALA A 141 -10.24 8.67 -20.33
C ALA A 141 -10.60 10.13 -20.62
N ALA A 142 -11.05 10.90 -19.61
CA ALA A 142 -11.35 12.31 -19.73
C ALA A 142 -10.11 13.13 -20.16
N ARG A 143 -8.94 12.85 -19.58
CA ARG A 143 -7.68 13.50 -19.98
C ARG A 143 -7.30 13.20 -21.43
N THR A 144 -7.45 11.95 -21.87
CA THR A 144 -7.22 11.57 -23.28
C THR A 144 -8.20 12.25 -24.21
N TRP A 145 -9.47 12.32 -23.82
CA TRP A 145 -10.50 13.03 -24.58
C TRP A 145 -10.16 14.52 -24.72
N LEU A 146 -9.76 15.18 -23.64
CA LEU A 146 -9.31 16.58 -23.67
C LEU A 146 -8.10 16.77 -24.59
N ALA A 147 -7.13 15.85 -24.58
CA ALA A 147 -5.97 15.91 -25.45
C ALA A 147 -6.37 15.78 -26.94
N ILE A 148 -7.26 14.85 -27.27
CA ILE A 148 -7.78 14.68 -28.64
C ILE A 148 -8.60 15.90 -29.05
N HIS A 149 -9.44 16.43 -28.16
CA HIS A 149 -10.23 17.63 -28.40
C HIS A 149 -9.33 18.83 -28.71
N TRP A 150 -8.33 19.07 -27.86
CA TRP A 150 -7.33 20.13 -28.05
C TRP A 150 -6.57 19.95 -29.37
N HIS A 151 -6.19 18.72 -29.71
CA HIS A 151 -5.56 18.45 -31.00
C HIS A 151 -6.46 18.82 -32.19
N ARG A 152 -7.72 18.39 -32.18
CA ARG A 152 -8.69 18.70 -33.24
C ARG A 152 -8.95 20.20 -33.36
N TRP A 153 -9.14 20.89 -32.24
CA TRP A 153 -9.35 22.34 -32.22
C TRP A 153 -8.16 23.07 -32.85
N ARG A 154 -6.94 22.75 -32.43
CA ARG A 154 -5.71 23.39 -32.94
C ARG A 154 -5.53 23.17 -34.44
N THR A 155 -5.72 21.94 -34.92
CA THR A 155 -5.57 21.62 -36.34
C THR A 155 -6.59 22.39 -37.20
N ARG A 156 -7.84 22.49 -36.76
CA ARG A 156 -8.85 23.32 -37.45
C ARG A 156 -8.43 24.80 -37.50
N HIS A 157 -7.95 25.32 -36.37
CA HIS A 157 -7.49 26.69 -36.29
C HIS A 157 -6.28 26.96 -37.22
N GLN A 158 -5.33 26.02 -37.29
CA GLN A 158 -4.18 26.08 -38.20
C GLN A 158 -4.61 26.06 -39.68
N ILE A 159 -5.60 25.24 -40.04
CA ILE A 159 -6.16 25.21 -41.41
C ILE A 159 -6.80 26.56 -41.73
N MET A 160 -7.61 27.10 -40.83
CA MET A 160 -8.24 28.42 -41.02
C MET A 160 -7.21 29.53 -41.22
N ALA A 161 -6.18 29.60 -40.37
CA ALA A 161 -5.08 30.56 -40.53
C ALA A 161 -4.37 30.42 -41.87
N ARG A 162 -4.03 29.19 -42.30
CA ARG A 162 -3.42 28.93 -43.62
C ARG A 162 -4.30 29.39 -44.76
N THR A 163 -5.59 29.02 -44.75
CA THR A 163 -6.54 29.43 -45.80
C THR A 163 -6.70 30.95 -45.88
N SER A 164 -6.72 31.65 -44.75
CA SER A 164 -6.72 33.12 -44.72
C SER A 164 -5.45 33.70 -45.33
N HIS A 165 -4.26 33.19 -44.96
CA HIS A 165 -2.98 33.62 -45.54
C HIS A 165 -2.91 33.38 -47.06
N TYR A 166 -3.39 32.24 -47.54
CA TYR A 166 -3.43 31.93 -48.97
C TYR A 166 -4.37 32.88 -49.72
N ARG A 167 -5.58 33.13 -49.17
CA ARG A 167 -6.54 34.09 -49.75
C ARG A 167 -5.97 35.52 -49.78
N ALA A 168 -5.35 35.95 -48.70
CA ALA A 168 -4.74 37.28 -48.62
C ALA A 168 -3.56 37.45 -49.59
N ARG A 169 -2.74 36.40 -49.81
CA ARG A 169 -1.66 36.43 -50.83
C ARG A 169 -2.22 36.50 -52.24
N ALA A 170 -3.23 35.68 -52.56
CA ALA A 170 -3.87 35.68 -53.87
C ALA A 170 -4.50 37.04 -54.21
N ALA A 171 -5.13 37.70 -53.23
CA ALA A 171 -5.69 39.04 -53.40
C ALA A 171 -4.62 40.11 -53.69
N ARG A 172 -3.44 40.02 -53.05
CA ARG A 172 -2.34 40.98 -53.30
C ARG A 172 -1.69 40.81 -54.67
N THR A 173 -1.66 39.59 -55.21
CA THR A 173 -1.10 39.32 -56.54
C THR A 173 -2.04 39.71 -57.70
N HIS A 174 -3.29 40.08 -57.42
CA HIS A 174 -4.29 40.47 -58.44
C HIS A 174 -4.70 41.95 -58.35
N SER A 175 -3.99 42.74 -57.54
CA SER A 175 -4.15 44.21 -57.55
C SER A 175 -3.24 44.78 -58.64
N PRO A 176 -3.78 45.48 -59.67
CA PRO A 176 -3.02 46.12 -60.74
C PRO A 176 -2.19 47.32 -60.24
#